data_AF-A0AAF0LJS8-F1
#
_entry.id   AF-A0AAF0LJS8-F1
#
_cell.length_a   1.000
_cell.length_b   1.000
_cell.length_c   1.000
_cell.angle_alpha   90.00
_cell.angle_beta   90.00
_cell.angle_gamma   90.00
#
_symmetry.space_group_name_H-M   'P 1'
#
loop_
_entity.id
_entity.type
_entity.pdbx_description
1 polymer ?
#
loop_
_entity_poly.entity_id
_entity_poly.type
_entity_poly.pdbx_seq_one_letter_code
_entity_poly.pdbx_strand_id
1 'polypeptide(L)'
;MVAKYSVRKSSYGDLRGVEQFVMSARIALQVLSVMVDFNAWQKSRGAVGALSVNEGMRSRDRQSYLWEVRAVLGIVVAPPFTSRHDEVRHGNALDFGITMPDGSNRALTDIEFAKLHDLVEARGGTWTGVNFGEPWHHEMATRTERLAPYVDAATRAAATAADLTPKPQQQAPTEPLRRILMSAADTLTYFQRKDDKTGKPQDTYFVAGPGLFVDIVRDGKKTWLVDRAGIDARTIRTVLNREGVKAVVLDARDFDERRAVYASLAEATQGKAV
;
A
#
# COMPACT_ATOMS: atom_id res chain seq x y z
N MET A 1 27.17 1.38 3.11
CA MET A 1 25.77 0.96 3.36
C MET A 1 25.23 1.87 4.45
N VAL A 2 24.09 2.55 4.24
CA VAL A 2 23.49 3.41 5.28
C VAL A 2 22.84 2.51 6.33
N ALA A 3 23.06 2.81 7.61
CA ALA A 3 22.46 2.06 8.71
C ALA A 3 20.93 2.20 8.69
N LYS A 4 20.22 1.09 8.88
CA LYS A 4 18.74 1.04 8.87
C LYS A 4 18.26 0.60 10.25
N TYR A 5 17.45 1.44 10.90
CA TYR A 5 16.89 1.17 12.22
C TYR A 5 15.37 1.07 12.11
N SER A 6 14.80 -0.05 12.57
CA SER A 6 13.37 -0.33 12.43
C SER A 6 12.51 0.65 13.22
N VAL A 7 11.40 1.06 12.59
CA VAL A 7 10.29 1.80 13.21
C VAL A 7 8.97 1.04 13.07
N ARG A 8 9.07 -0.30 12.96
CA ARG A 8 7.98 -1.28 12.83
C ARG A 8 7.43 -1.42 11.40
N LYS A 9 6.60 -2.46 11.24
CA LYS A 9 5.89 -2.76 10.00
C LYS A 9 4.81 -1.74 9.72
N SER A 10 4.69 -1.37 8.45
CA SER A 10 3.58 -0.56 7.95
C SER A 10 2.29 -1.38 7.85
N SER A 11 1.15 -0.72 7.96
CA SER A 11 -0.18 -1.30 7.65
C SER A 11 -0.78 -0.73 6.36
N TYR A 12 -0.06 0.18 5.71
CA TYR A 12 -0.55 0.99 4.60
C TYR A 12 -0.38 0.28 3.25
N GLY A 13 -1.49 0.13 2.52
CA GLY A 13 -1.50 -0.22 1.11
C GLY A 13 -0.52 -1.31 0.69
N ASP A 14 0.35 -0.96 -0.25
CA ASP A 14 1.40 -1.80 -0.83
C ASP A 14 2.61 -2.04 0.11
N LEU A 15 2.70 -1.30 1.22
CA LEU A 15 3.72 -1.46 2.26
C LEU A 15 3.22 -2.27 3.47
N ARG A 16 2.00 -2.80 3.43
CA ARG A 16 1.46 -3.59 4.54
C ARG A 16 2.36 -4.79 4.86
N GLY A 17 2.77 -4.88 6.13
CA GLY A 17 3.66 -5.93 6.63
C GLY A 17 5.14 -5.71 6.32
N VAL A 18 5.49 -4.68 5.55
CA VAL A 18 6.88 -4.31 5.23
C VAL A 18 7.45 -3.50 6.36
N GLU A 19 8.59 -3.94 6.87
CA GLU A 19 9.36 -3.23 7.90
C GLU A 19 9.79 -1.85 7.40
N GLN A 20 9.49 -0.81 8.18
CA GLN A 20 9.90 0.56 7.88
C GLN A 20 11.15 0.92 8.67
N PHE A 21 11.98 1.78 8.10
CA PHE A 21 13.30 2.12 8.66
C PHE A 21 13.55 3.62 8.69
N VAL A 22 14.48 4.04 9.54
CA VAL A 22 15.08 5.38 9.59
C VAL A 22 16.59 5.28 9.70
N MET A 23 17.30 6.36 9.37
CA MET A 23 18.77 6.36 9.25
C MET A 23 19.57 6.36 10.56
N SER A 24 18.92 6.58 11.72
CA SER A 24 19.62 6.61 13.02
C SER A 24 18.84 5.92 14.14
N ALA A 25 19.56 5.31 15.07
CA ALA A 25 18.97 4.67 16.25
C ALA A 25 18.19 5.68 17.11
N ARG A 26 18.70 6.92 17.23
CA ARG A 26 18.06 7.96 18.01
C ARG A 26 16.73 8.39 17.39
N ILE A 27 16.68 8.56 16.06
CA ILE A 27 15.42 8.84 15.35
C ILE A 27 14.44 7.69 15.55
N ALA A 28 14.90 6.43 15.42
CA ALA A 28 14.02 5.28 15.61
C ALA A 28 13.38 5.27 17.01
N LEU A 29 14.18 5.50 18.06
CA LEU A 29 13.67 5.59 19.43
C LEU A 29 12.69 6.76 19.61
N GLN A 30 12.96 7.92 19.00
CA GLN A 30 12.04 9.06 19.08
C GLN A 30 10.72 8.77 18.38
N VAL A 31 10.73 8.19 17.18
CA VAL A 31 9.54 7.79 16.43
C VAL A 31 8.71 6.77 17.22
N LEU A 32 9.35 5.74 17.76
CA LEU A 32 8.68 4.74 18.60
C LEU A 32 8.07 5.36 19.86
N SER A 33 8.74 6.36 20.44
CA SER A 33 8.21 7.09 21.60
C SER A 33 7.02 7.99 21.23
N VAL A 34 7.01 8.62 20.05
CA VAL A 34 5.82 9.30 19.49
C VAL A 34 4.66 8.32 19.44
N MET A 35 4.88 7.12 18.89
CA MET A 35 3.83 6.09 18.78
C MET A 35 3.29 5.68 20.15
N VAL A 36 4.16 5.49 21.15
CA VAL A 36 3.75 5.15 22.53
C VAL A 36 2.84 6.23 23.11
N ASP A 37 3.27 7.50 23.07
CA ASP A 37 2.51 8.61 23.64
C ASP A 37 1.19 8.85 22.92
N PHE A 38 1.23 8.79 21.59
CA PHE A 38 0.04 8.96 20.76
C PHE A 38 -0.99 7.88 21.06
N ASN A 39 -0.56 6.62 21.16
CA ASN A 39 -1.47 5.52 21.42
C ASN A 39 -2.03 5.52 22.84
N ALA A 40 -1.22 5.93 23.83
CA ALA A 40 -1.72 6.17 25.18
C ALA A 40 -2.80 7.27 25.20
N TRP A 41 -2.57 8.36 24.47
CA TRP A 41 -3.56 9.42 24.29
C TRP A 41 -4.83 8.91 23.59
N GLN A 42 -4.71 8.15 22.49
CA GLN A 42 -5.87 7.53 21.82
C GLN A 42 -6.70 6.67 22.78
N LYS A 43 -6.04 5.82 23.57
CA LYS A 43 -6.71 4.96 24.55
C LYS A 43 -7.43 5.77 25.62
N SER A 44 -6.81 6.84 26.12
CA SER A 44 -7.40 7.71 27.16
C SER A 44 -8.70 8.39 26.72
N ARG A 45 -8.88 8.63 25.42
CA ARG A 45 -10.12 9.21 24.85
C ARG A 45 -11.10 8.16 24.31
N GLY A 46 -10.85 6.88 24.55
CA GLY A 46 -11.69 5.77 24.06
C GLY A 46 -11.65 5.59 22.54
N ALA A 47 -10.65 6.14 21.86
CA ALA A 47 -10.51 5.97 20.42
C ALA A 47 -9.88 4.62 20.06
N VAL A 48 -10.22 4.15 18.86
CA VAL A 48 -9.81 2.84 18.34
C VAL A 48 -8.70 2.99 17.31
N GLY A 49 -7.74 2.06 17.37
CA GLY A 49 -6.59 1.98 16.48
C GLY A 49 -5.31 2.51 17.12
N ALA A 50 -4.19 2.29 16.43
CA ALA A 50 -2.87 2.75 16.86
C ALA A 50 -2.15 3.48 15.72
N LEU A 51 -1.36 4.49 16.08
CA LEU A 51 -0.43 5.14 15.18
C LEU A 51 0.54 4.10 14.61
N SER A 52 0.75 4.18 13.30
CA SER A 52 1.72 3.38 12.56
C SER A 52 2.48 4.26 11.56
N VAL A 53 3.73 3.91 11.32
CA VAL A 53 4.49 4.45 10.19
C VAL A 53 4.00 3.79 8.91
N ASN A 54 3.40 4.57 8.01
CA ASN A 54 2.97 4.12 6.70
C ASN A 54 4.17 3.95 5.77
N GLU A 55 5.09 4.92 5.79
CA GLU A 55 6.34 4.87 5.03
C GLU A 55 7.46 5.58 5.79
N GLY A 56 8.64 4.95 5.86
CA GLY A 56 9.87 5.53 6.40
C GLY A 56 10.89 5.78 5.29
N MET A 57 12.13 5.31 5.46
CA MET A 57 13.15 5.32 4.40
C MET A 57 12.63 4.64 3.13
N ARG A 58 12.79 5.35 2.01
CA ARG A 58 12.37 4.94 0.68
C ARG A 58 13.58 4.69 -0.21
N SER A 59 13.56 3.56 -0.93
CA SER A 59 14.60 3.27 -1.92
C SER A 59 14.52 4.22 -3.11
N ARG A 60 15.66 4.41 -3.77
CA ARG A 60 15.71 5.26 -4.98
C ARG A 60 14.83 4.72 -6.09
N ASP A 61 14.77 3.41 -6.28
CA ASP A 61 13.91 2.79 -7.29
C ASP A 61 12.43 3.04 -6.99
N ARG A 62 12.01 2.93 -5.72
CA ARG A 62 10.64 3.26 -5.31
C ARG A 62 10.35 4.75 -5.51
N GLN A 63 11.31 5.63 -5.22
CA GLN A 63 11.16 7.07 -5.46
C GLN A 63 11.00 7.38 -6.95
N SER A 64 11.81 6.77 -7.82
CA SER A 64 11.71 6.93 -9.27
C SER A 64 10.35 6.43 -9.79
N TYR A 65 9.93 5.24 -9.36
CA TYR A 65 8.62 4.70 -9.70
C TYR A 65 7.49 5.66 -9.28
N LEU A 66 7.44 6.09 -8.01
CA LEU A 66 6.41 6.98 -7.50
C LEU A 66 6.40 8.33 -8.24
N TRP A 67 7.57 8.87 -8.58
CA TRP A 67 7.67 10.08 -9.39
C TRP A 67 7.05 9.88 -10.76
N GLU A 68 7.40 8.81 -11.48
CA GLU A 68 6.88 8.52 -12.82
C GLU A 68 5.36 8.38 -12.84
N VAL A 69 4.77 7.74 -11.83
CA VAL A 69 3.32 7.47 -11.80
C VAL A 69 2.49 8.55 -11.08
N ARG A 70 3.11 9.55 -10.44
CA ARG A 70 2.45 10.50 -9.51
C ARG A 70 1.14 11.13 -10.03
N ALA A 71 1.09 11.49 -11.31
CA ALA A 71 -0.10 12.11 -11.93
C ALA A 71 -1.27 11.13 -12.05
N VAL A 72 -0.99 9.86 -12.39
CA VAL A 72 -1.99 8.79 -12.45
C VAL A 72 -2.52 8.46 -11.05
N LEU A 73 -1.68 8.61 -10.04
CA LEU A 73 -2.01 8.32 -8.65
C LEU A 73 -2.69 9.47 -7.93
N GLY A 74 -2.68 10.67 -8.49
CA GLY A 74 -3.14 11.89 -7.82
C GLY A 74 -2.36 12.20 -6.53
N ILE A 75 -1.08 11.79 -6.44
CA ILE A 75 -0.25 12.03 -5.25
C ILE A 75 0.83 13.08 -5.52
N VAL A 76 1.22 13.80 -4.46
CA VAL A 76 2.38 14.68 -4.48
C VAL A 76 3.62 13.85 -4.14
N VAL A 77 4.64 13.97 -4.98
CA VAL A 77 5.89 13.19 -4.83
C VAL A 77 7.05 14.11 -5.21
N ALA A 78 8.08 14.16 -4.38
CA ALA A 78 9.30 14.88 -4.71
C ALA A 78 10.02 14.26 -5.93
N PRO A 79 10.80 15.04 -6.71
CA PRO A 79 11.69 14.47 -7.72
C PRO A 79 12.63 13.37 -7.17
N PRO A 80 13.13 12.46 -8.01
CA PRO A 80 14.14 11.50 -7.59
C PRO A 80 15.35 12.18 -6.94
N PHE A 81 15.90 11.56 -5.90
CA PHE A 81 17.07 12.03 -5.13
C PHE A 81 16.91 13.32 -4.32
N THR A 82 15.73 13.95 -4.32
CA THR A 82 15.43 15.15 -3.51
C THR A 82 14.47 14.87 -2.35
N SER A 83 13.83 13.69 -2.36
CA SER A 83 12.93 13.25 -1.30
C SER A 83 13.63 13.11 0.05
N ARG A 84 12.98 13.58 1.11
CA ARG A 84 13.45 13.40 2.50
C ARG A 84 13.34 11.95 2.98
N HIS A 85 12.62 11.10 2.26
CA HIS A 85 12.64 9.66 2.48
C HIS A 85 13.89 8.97 1.89
N ASP A 86 14.70 9.64 1.05
CA ASP A 86 15.82 9.01 0.32
C ASP A 86 16.75 8.23 1.25
N GLU A 87 16.89 6.93 0.97
CA GLU A 87 17.64 5.99 1.81
C GLU A 87 19.15 6.26 1.90
N VAL A 88 19.69 7.16 1.07
CA VAL A 88 21.12 7.44 0.98
C VAL A 88 21.50 8.74 1.67
N ARG A 89 20.71 9.81 1.46
CA ARG A 89 21.05 11.18 1.88
C ARG A 89 20.27 11.67 3.10
N HIS A 90 19.06 11.17 3.32
CA HIS A 90 18.13 11.75 4.30
C HIS A 90 17.58 10.68 5.23
N GLY A 91 16.62 9.86 4.79
CA GLY A 91 16.08 8.74 5.56
C GLY A 91 15.52 9.10 6.94
N ASN A 92 15.10 10.36 7.12
CA ASN A 92 14.57 10.91 8.37
C ASN A 92 13.12 11.36 8.25
N ALA A 93 12.51 11.25 7.06
CA ALA A 93 11.09 11.49 6.85
C ALA A 93 10.23 10.26 7.14
N LEU A 94 9.05 10.50 7.68
CA LEU A 94 8.02 9.51 7.96
C LEU A 94 6.64 10.02 7.58
N ASP A 95 5.85 9.13 7.00
CA ASP A 95 4.42 9.30 6.80
C ASP A 95 3.66 8.44 7.80
N PHE A 96 2.66 9.01 8.47
CA PHE A 96 1.90 8.31 9.51
C PHE A 96 0.46 7.99 9.09
N GLY A 97 -0.09 6.93 9.68
CA GLY A 97 -1.49 6.51 9.57
C GLY A 97 -1.99 5.89 10.87
N ILE A 98 -3.27 5.51 10.90
CA ILE A 98 -3.84 4.72 11.99
C ILE A 98 -4.09 3.29 11.51
N THR A 99 -3.45 2.34 12.16
CA THR A 99 -3.77 0.91 12.04
C THR A 99 -5.00 0.59 12.87
N MET A 100 -6.04 0.08 12.22
CA MET A 100 -7.28 -0.35 12.86
C MET A 100 -7.15 -1.80 13.39
N PRO A 101 -8.04 -2.25 14.32
CA PRO A 101 -7.99 -3.61 14.85
C PRO A 101 -8.16 -4.72 13.81
N ASP A 102 -8.77 -4.43 12.66
CA ASP A 102 -8.88 -5.37 11.54
C ASP A 102 -7.60 -5.43 10.68
N GLY A 103 -6.58 -4.62 11.02
CA GLY A 103 -5.33 -4.50 10.27
C GLY A 103 -5.43 -3.56 9.06
N SER A 104 -6.58 -2.93 8.83
CA SER A 104 -6.70 -1.86 7.85
C SER A 104 -5.96 -0.59 8.30
N ASN A 105 -5.70 0.31 7.35
CA ASN A 105 -5.08 1.61 7.61
C ASN A 105 -6.05 2.71 7.20
N ARG A 106 -6.13 3.76 8.01
CA ARG A 106 -6.85 4.99 7.67
C ARG A 106 -5.97 6.21 7.91
N ALA A 107 -6.35 7.31 7.26
CA ALA A 107 -5.81 8.63 7.59
C ALA A 107 -6.14 9.03 9.03
N LEU A 108 -5.29 9.89 9.60
CA LEU A 108 -5.59 10.58 10.84
C LEU A 108 -6.70 11.60 10.60
N THR A 109 -7.49 11.88 11.63
CA THR A 109 -8.43 13.00 11.71
C THR A 109 -7.71 14.28 12.11
N ASP A 110 -8.35 15.45 11.98
CA ASP A 110 -7.71 16.74 12.31
C ASP A 110 -7.20 16.82 13.75
N ILE A 111 -7.97 16.30 14.72
CA ILE A 111 -7.55 16.26 16.13
C ILE A 111 -6.37 15.29 16.37
N GLU A 112 -6.33 14.21 15.60
CA GLU A 112 -5.23 13.25 15.62
C GLU A 112 -3.98 13.86 14.96
N PHE A 113 -4.12 14.61 13.87
CA PHE A 113 -3.00 15.35 13.27
C PHE A 113 -2.43 16.38 14.23
N ALA A 114 -3.26 17.23 14.84
CA ALA A 114 -2.79 18.21 15.82
C ALA A 114 -1.98 17.56 16.95
N LYS A 115 -2.48 16.44 17.49
CA LYS A 115 -1.75 15.70 18.52
C LYS A 115 -0.45 15.09 18.02
N LEU A 116 -0.43 14.55 16.80
CA LEU A 116 0.78 14.01 16.19
C LEU A 116 1.83 15.11 16.01
N HIS A 117 1.43 16.29 15.50
CA HIS A 117 2.30 17.45 15.30
C HIS A 117 2.96 17.85 16.62
N ASP A 118 2.19 18.01 17.69
CA ASP A 118 2.70 18.36 19.02
C ASP A 118 3.76 17.37 19.52
N LEU A 119 3.48 16.07 19.40
CA LEU A 119 4.37 15.01 19.87
C LEU A 119 5.66 14.93 19.04
N VAL A 120 5.54 15.05 17.71
CA VAL A 120 6.69 15.04 16.80
C VAL A 120 7.59 16.24 17.06
N GLU A 121 7.03 17.44 17.20
CA GLU A 121 7.83 18.63 17.51
C GLU A 121 8.51 18.53 18.87
N ALA A 122 7.81 18.02 19.90
CA ALA A 122 8.41 17.79 21.21
C ALA A 122 9.61 16.82 21.17
N ARG A 123 9.63 15.91 20.19
CA ARG A 123 10.66 14.88 19.97
C ARG A 123 11.67 15.24 18.88
N GLY A 124 11.79 16.52 18.55
CA GLY A 124 12.84 17.06 17.66
C GLY A 124 12.55 16.93 16.17
N GLY A 125 11.29 16.64 15.80
CA GLY A 125 10.86 16.66 14.41
C GLY A 125 10.19 17.96 13.98
N THR A 126 9.81 18.03 12.72
CA THR A 126 9.04 19.13 12.12
C THR A 126 7.98 18.55 11.20
N TRP A 127 6.77 19.11 11.25
CA TRP A 127 5.76 18.86 10.23
C TRP A 127 6.14 19.58 8.94
N THR A 128 6.88 18.89 8.08
CA THR A 128 7.38 19.43 6.81
C THR A 128 6.32 19.42 5.71
N GLY A 129 5.32 18.55 5.84
CA GLY A 129 4.21 18.43 4.89
C GLY A 129 3.24 19.62 4.88
N VAL A 130 3.31 20.54 5.85
CA VAL A 130 2.47 21.76 5.89
C VAL A 130 2.61 22.59 4.62
N ASN A 131 3.79 22.61 4.01
CA ASN A 131 4.07 23.38 2.79
C ASN A 131 3.49 22.74 1.52
N PHE A 132 2.98 21.51 1.62
CA PHE A 132 2.55 20.69 0.49
C PHE A 132 1.13 20.14 0.67
N GLY A 133 0.43 20.53 1.74
CA GLY A 133 -0.88 19.97 2.08
C GLY A 133 -0.84 18.50 2.50
N GLU A 134 0.30 18.04 3.05
CA GLU A 134 0.53 16.67 3.49
C GLU A 134 0.52 16.60 5.03
N PRO A 135 -0.64 16.50 5.69
CA PRO A 135 -0.72 16.54 7.15
C PRO A 135 -0.02 15.34 7.83
N TRP A 136 0.22 14.26 7.09
CA TRP A 136 0.88 13.04 7.56
C TRP A 136 2.42 13.07 7.51
N HIS A 137 3.03 13.98 6.76
CA HIS A 137 4.45 13.94 6.42
C HIS A 137 5.33 14.74 7.41
N HIS A 138 6.26 14.05 8.07
CA HIS A 138 7.13 14.64 9.10
C HIS A 138 8.59 14.31 8.85
N GLU A 139 9.48 15.24 9.20
CA GLU A 139 10.92 15.01 9.19
C GLU A 139 11.47 15.05 10.61
N MET A 140 12.23 14.03 11.01
CA MET A 140 12.83 13.92 12.34
C MET A 140 14.26 14.50 12.37
N ALA A 141 14.73 14.81 13.58
CA ALA A 141 16.06 15.40 13.83
C ALA A 141 16.30 16.73 13.11
N THR A 142 15.25 17.53 12.97
CA THR A 142 15.27 18.87 12.37
C THR A 142 15.30 19.97 13.42
N ARG A 143 15.03 19.64 14.69
CA ARG A 143 14.94 20.57 15.81
C ARG A 143 15.52 19.97 17.09
N THR A 144 15.77 20.83 18.06
CA THR A 144 16.14 20.42 19.42
C THR A 144 15.01 19.62 20.07
N GLU A 145 15.36 18.48 20.65
CA GLU A 145 14.43 17.61 21.38
C GLU A 145 14.07 18.23 22.73
N ARG A 146 12.77 18.38 23.01
CA ARG A 146 12.27 18.77 24.34
C ARG A 146 11.98 17.56 25.22
N LEU A 147 11.69 16.42 24.60
CA LEU A 147 11.46 15.14 25.26
C LEU A 147 12.49 14.11 24.79
N ALA A 148 13.17 13.50 25.75
CA ALA A 148 14.05 12.37 25.48
C ALA A 148 13.24 11.15 25.00
N PRO A 149 13.83 10.28 24.16
CA PRO A 149 13.16 9.04 23.79
C PRO A 149 13.07 8.09 25.00
N TYR A 150 12.05 7.24 25.01
CA TYR A 150 12.04 6.11 25.93
C TYR A 150 13.15 5.14 25.56
N VAL A 151 13.96 4.75 26.55
CA VAL A 151 15.04 3.77 26.35
C VAL A 151 14.51 2.40 25.93
N ASP A 152 13.29 2.07 26.32
CA ASP A 152 12.55 0.84 26.03
C ASP A 152 11.40 1.07 25.02
N ALA A 153 11.48 2.12 24.19
CA ALA A 153 10.41 2.51 23.26
C ALA A 153 9.94 1.36 22.35
N ALA A 154 10.87 0.53 21.87
CA ALA A 154 10.55 -0.62 21.01
C ALA A 154 9.64 -1.63 21.73
N THR A 155 9.96 -1.96 22.98
CA THR A 155 9.17 -2.88 23.81
C THR A 155 7.78 -2.31 24.09
N ARG A 156 7.70 -1.03 24.46
CA ARG A 156 6.42 -0.34 24.72
C ARG A 156 5.54 -0.28 23.48
N ALA A 157 6.11 0.11 22.34
CA ALA A 157 5.38 0.20 21.08
C ALA A 157 4.89 -1.17 20.58
N ALA A 158 5.66 -2.24 20.83
CA ALA A 158 5.24 -3.60 20.51
C ALA A 158 4.04 -4.04 21.35
N ALA A 159 4.04 -3.76 22.65
CA ALA A 159 2.93 -4.08 23.55
C ALA A 159 1.61 -3.42 23.08
N THR A 160 1.66 -2.16 22.65
CA THR A 160 0.46 -1.45 22.18
C THR A 160 -0.14 -2.01 20.90
N ALA A 161 0.65 -2.67 20.05
CA ALA A 161 0.15 -3.28 18.83
C ALA A 161 -0.28 -4.74 19.01
N ALA A 162 0.18 -5.44 20.05
CA ALA A 162 -0.33 -6.76 20.39
C ALA A 162 -1.82 -6.68 20.77
N ASP A 163 -2.26 -5.57 21.36
CA ASP A 163 -3.68 -5.30 21.66
C ASP A 163 -4.57 -5.17 20.40
N LEU A 164 -3.98 -5.05 19.20
CA LEU A 164 -4.70 -4.95 17.92
C LEU A 164 -4.79 -6.29 17.17
N THR A 165 -4.84 -7.42 17.89
CA THR A 165 -4.85 -8.79 17.32
C THR A 165 -5.71 -8.86 16.05
N PRO A 166 -5.10 -9.02 14.85
CA PRO A 166 -5.86 -9.00 13.63
C PRO A 166 -6.65 -10.30 13.51
N LYS A 167 -7.95 -10.20 13.18
CA LYS A 167 -8.61 -11.33 12.51
C LYS A 167 -7.88 -11.57 11.18
N PRO A 168 -7.68 -12.82 10.74
CA PRO A 168 -7.12 -13.08 9.42
C PRO A 168 -8.04 -12.45 8.36
N GLN A 169 -7.67 -11.26 7.88
CA GLN A 169 -8.44 -10.56 6.88
C GLN A 169 -7.78 -10.78 5.53
N GLN A 170 -8.59 -11.29 4.61
CA GLN A 170 -8.31 -11.60 3.22
C GLN A 170 -7.43 -10.49 2.60
N GLN A 171 -6.27 -10.87 2.07
CA GLN A 171 -5.32 -9.92 1.46
C GLN A 171 -6.04 -9.04 0.45
N ALA A 172 -6.09 -7.74 0.74
CA ALA A 172 -6.45 -6.75 -0.26
C ALA A 172 -5.48 -6.89 -1.44
N PRO A 173 -5.96 -6.85 -2.69
CA PRO A 173 -5.07 -6.94 -3.83
C PRO A 173 -4.11 -5.76 -3.80
N THR A 174 -2.86 -6.01 -4.19
CA THR A 174 -1.82 -4.98 -4.22
C THR A 174 -2.30 -3.81 -5.08
N GLU A 175 -2.20 -2.61 -4.52
CA GLU A 175 -2.56 -1.34 -5.14
C GLU A 175 -2.03 -1.14 -6.59
N PRO A 176 -0.84 -1.64 -6.98
CA PRO A 176 -0.39 -1.64 -8.39
C PRO A 176 -1.30 -2.43 -9.34
N LEU A 177 -1.81 -3.59 -8.91
CA LEU A 177 -2.74 -4.39 -9.73
C LEU A 177 -4.10 -3.70 -9.84
N ARG A 178 -4.60 -3.12 -8.74
CA ARG A 178 -5.81 -2.31 -8.77
C ARG A 178 -5.67 -1.18 -9.78
N ARG A 179 -4.55 -0.45 -9.78
CA ARG A 179 -4.32 0.66 -10.73
C ARG A 179 -4.16 0.21 -12.18
N ILE A 180 -3.48 -0.90 -12.45
CA ILE A 180 -3.39 -1.47 -13.81
C ILE A 180 -4.77 -1.88 -14.31
N LEU A 181 -5.61 -2.47 -13.45
CA LEU A 181 -6.99 -2.80 -13.78
C LEU A 181 -7.87 -1.54 -13.90
N MET A 182 -7.60 -0.49 -13.13
CA MET A 182 -8.42 0.73 -13.11
C MET A 182 -8.04 1.74 -14.19
N SER A 183 -6.78 1.82 -14.63
CA SER A 183 -6.34 2.71 -15.72
C SER A 183 -6.93 2.34 -17.07
N ALA A 184 -7.51 1.14 -17.18
CA ALA A 184 -8.19 0.66 -18.37
C ALA A 184 -9.67 0.34 -18.12
N ALA A 185 -10.22 0.59 -16.92
CA ALA A 185 -11.53 0.05 -16.48
C ALA A 185 -12.69 0.30 -17.46
N ASP A 186 -12.73 1.46 -18.12
CA ASP A 186 -13.76 1.81 -19.13
C ASP A 186 -13.66 0.98 -20.43
N THR A 187 -12.56 0.27 -20.62
CA THR A 187 -12.23 -0.56 -21.79
C THR A 187 -11.93 -2.01 -21.43
N LEU A 188 -11.89 -2.34 -20.14
CA LEU A 188 -11.68 -3.70 -19.67
C LEU A 188 -12.98 -4.46 -19.68
N THR A 189 -12.97 -5.59 -20.39
CA THR A 189 -13.98 -6.62 -20.21
C THR A 189 -13.33 -7.77 -19.48
N TYR A 190 -13.94 -8.19 -18.36
CA TYR A 190 -13.59 -9.46 -17.76
C TYR A 190 -14.59 -10.53 -18.21
N PHE A 191 -14.05 -11.60 -18.76
CA PHE A 191 -14.82 -12.72 -19.29
C PHE A 191 -14.71 -13.88 -18.31
N GLN A 192 -15.84 -14.47 -17.96
CA GLN A 192 -15.90 -15.59 -17.02
C GLN A 192 -16.45 -16.84 -17.72
N ARG A 193 -15.72 -17.95 -17.59
CA ARG A 193 -16.16 -19.23 -18.13
C ARG A 193 -17.33 -19.79 -17.33
N LYS A 194 -18.32 -20.32 -18.03
CA LYS A 194 -19.42 -21.11 -17.47
C LYS A 194 -19.04 -22.59 -17.48
N ASP A 195 -19.46 -23.30 -16.45
CA ASP A 195 -19.32 -24.75 -16.36
C ASP A 195 -20.30 -25.43 -17.31
N ASP A 196 -19.78 -26.23 -18.24
CA ASP A 196 -20.59 -26.85 -19.30
C ASP A 196 -21.58 -27.90 -18.76
N LYS A 197 -21.34 -28.45 -17.56
CA LYS A 197 -22.18 -29.50 -16.95
C LYS A 197 -23.26 -28.92 -16.06
N THR A 198 -22.93 -27.87 -15.31
CA THR A 198 -23.81 -27.30 -14.28
C THR A 198 -24.40 -25.96 -14.67
N GLY A 199 -23.90 -25.34 -15.73
CA GLY A 199 -24.30 -24.02 -16.19
C GLY A 199 -23.95 -22.89 -15.21
N LYS A 200 -23.13 -23.15 -14.19
CA LYS A 200 -22.75 -22.15 -13.19
C LYS A 200 -21.44 -21.44 -13.59
N PRO A 201 -21.24 -20.16 -13.23
CA PRO A 201 -19.97 -19.49 -13.46
C PRO A 201 -18.83 -20.19 -12.71
N GLN A 202 -17.69 -20.41 -13.38
CA GLN A 202 -16.47 -20.98 -12.80
C GLN A 202 -15.52 -19.87 -12.32
N ASP A 203 -14.62 -20.19 -11.39
CA ASP A 203 -13.49 -19.31 -11.01
C ASP A 203 -12.38 -19.36 -12.10
N THR A 204 -12.77 -19.26 -13.38
CA THR A 204 -11.89 -19.24 -14.56
C THR A 204 -12.26 -18.04 -15.42
N TYR A 205 -11.32 -17.12 -15.59
CA TYR A 205 -11.57 -15.85 -16.28
C TYR A 205 -10.27 -15.23 -16.79
N PHE A 206 -10.43 -14.36 -17.77
CA PHE A 206 -9.40 -13.47 -18.27
C PHE A 206 -9.93 -12.03 -18.31
N VAL A 207 -9.01 -11.08 -18.22
CA VAL A 207 -9.28 -9.66 -18.37
C VAL A 207 -8.62 -9.19 -19.64
N ALA A 208 -9.38 -8.51 -20.50
CA ALA A 208 -8.89 -8.00 -21.77
C ALA A 208 -9.32 -6.54 -21.99
N GLY A 209 -8.42 -5.76 -22.59
CA GLY A 209 -8.66 -4.39 -23.06
C GLY A 209 -7.55 -3.93 -24.01
N PRO A 210 -7.57 -2.68 -24.50
CA PRO A 210 -6.55 -2.14 -25.40
C PRO A 210 -5.15 -2.29 -24.81
N GLY A 211 -4.32 -3.15 -25.43
CA GLY A 211 -2.94 -3.41 -25.01
C GLY A 211 -2.78 -4.24 -23.73
N LEU A 212 -3.86 -4.73 -23.12
CA LEU A 212 -3.82 -5.55 -21.90
C LEU A 212 -4.54 -6.88 -22.10
N PHE A 213 -3.84 -7.97 -21.81
CA PHE A 213 -4.42 -9.29 -21.68
C PHE A 213 -3.84 -9.97 -20.43
N VAL A 214 -4.72 -10.41 -19.52
CA VAL A 214 -4.34 -11.11 -18.30
C VAL A 214 -5.21 -12.34 -18.13
N ASP A 215 -4.60 -13.50 -18.30
CA ASP A 215 -5.18 -14.77 -17.84
C ASP A 215 -5.06 -14.84 -16.32
N ILE A 216 -6.14 -15.23 -15.63
CA ILE A 216 -6.15 -15.26 -14.17
C ILE A 216 -6.16 -16.69 -13.63
N VAL A 217 -6.88 -17.61 -14.27
CA VAL A 217 -6.85 -19.05 -13.94
C VAL A 217 -6.99 -19.88 -15.20
N ARG A 218 -6.12 -20.87 -15.38
CA ARG A 218 -6.25 -21.92 -16.41
C ARG A 218 -6.03 -23.27 -15.76
N ASP A 219 -7.01 -24.18 -15.90
CA ASP A 219 -6.89 -25.58 -15.43
C ASP A 219 -6.49 -25.72 -13.95
N GLY A 220 -6.99 -24.81 -13.10
CA GLY A 220 -6.66 -24.76 -11.67
C GLY A 220 -5.26 -24.23 -11.34
N LYS A 221 -4.47 -23.82 -12.33
CA LYS A 221 -3.17 -23.18 -12.16
C LYS A 221 -3.30 -21.65 -12.30
N LYS A 222 -2.72 -20.94 -11.33
CA LYS A 222 -2.58 -19.49 -11.34
C LYS A 222 -1.57 -19.09 -12.42
N THR A 223 -1.73 -17.91 -12.99
CA THR A 223 -0.75 -17.39 -13.94
C THR A 223 0.43 -16.76 -13.21
N TRP A 224 1.55 -16.61 -13.92
CA TRP A 224 2.78 -16.04 -13.38
C TRP A 224 2.56 -14.66 -12.72
N LEU A 225 1.61 -13.86 -13.24
CA LEU A 225 1.26 -12.55 -12.70
C LEU A 225 0.56 -12.67 -11.34
N VAL A 226 -0.37 -13.62 -11.22
CA VAL A 226 -1.14 -13.91 -10.00
C VAL A 226 -0.24 -14.53 -8.93
N ASP A 227 0.67 -15.42 -9.34
CA ASP A 227 1.66 -16.05 -8.45
C ASP A 227 2.69 -15.05 -7.94
N ARG A 228 3.24 -14.20 -8.81
CA ARG A 228 4.24 -13.19 -8.43
C ARG A 228 3.63 -12.08 -7.57
N ALA A 229 2.36 -11.74 -7.81
CA ALA A 229 1.65 -10.76 -6.98
C ALA A 229 1.17 -11.34 -5.65
N GLY A 230 1.16 -12.67 -5.49
CA GLY A 230 0.65 -13.34 -4.29
C GLY A 230 -0.86 -13.15 -4.08
N ILE A 231 -1.60 -12.84 -5.14
CA ILE A 231 -3.03 -12.49 -5.06
C ILE A 231 -3.86 -13.72 -5.41
N ASP A 232 -4.97 -13.94 -4.69
CA ASP A 232 -5.91 -14.99 -5.06
C ASP A 232 -6.79 -14.52 -6.23
N ALA A 233 -7.16 -15.45 -7.11
CA ALA A 233 -8.05 -15.15 -8.22
C ALA A 233 -9.31 -14.45 -7.69
N ARG A 234 -9.98 -15.00 -6.68
CA ARG A 234 -11.22 -14.42 -6.13
C ARG A 234 -11.07 -12.98 -5.70
N THR A 235 -9.89 -12.58 -5.20
CA THR A 235 -9.60 -11.21 -4.81
C THR A 235 -9.66 -10.25 -6.01
N ILE A 236 -9.17 -10.67 -7.18
CA ILE A 236 -9.24 -9.88 -8.42
C ILE A 236 -10.70 -9.71 -8.87
N ARG A 237 -11.50 -10.78 -8.83
CA ARG A 237 -12.93 -10.73 -9.15
C ARG A 237 -13.69 -9.79 -8.20
N THR A 238 -13.40 -9.85 -6.90
CA THR A 238 -14.04 -8.97 -5.91
C THR A 238 -13.76 -7.50 -6.20
N VAL A 239 -12.55 -7.16 -6.65
CA VAL A 239 -12.24 -5.79 -7.06
C VAL A 239 -12.99 -5.39 -8.32
N LEU A 240 -12.96 -6.20 -9.38
CA LEU A 240 -13.65 -5.88 -10.63
C LEU A 240 -15.15 -5.65 -10.39
N ASN A 241 -15.79 -6.51 -9.60
CA ASN A 241 -17.21 -6.38 -9.24
C ASN A 241 -17.50 -5.16 -8.37
N ARG A 242 -16.64 -4.86 -7.38
CA ARG A 242 -16.81 -3.69 -6.51
C ARG A 242 -16.74 -2.39 -7.30
N GLU A 243 -15.92 -2.34 -8.34
CA GLU A 243 -15.72 -1.19 -9.21
C GLU A 243 -16.73 -1.15 -10.37
N GLY A 244 -17.76 -2.00 -10.35
CA GLY A 244 -18.86 -1.97 -11.31
C GLY A 244 -18.55 -2.60 -12.68
N VAL A 245 -17.34 -3.14 -12.88
CA VAL A 245 -17.03 -3.96 -14.06
C VAL A 245 -17.84 -5.26 -13.92
N LYS A 246 -18.74 -5.53 -14.88
CA LYS A 246 -19.59 -6.73 -14.86
C LYS A 246 -18.96 -7.86 -15.68
N ALA A 247 -19.13 -9.09 -15.21
CA ALA A 247 -18.72 -10.27 -15.97
C ALA A 247 -19.48 -10.31 -17.29
N VAL A 248 -18.76 -10.61 -18.36
CA VAL A 248 -19.37 -11.29 -19.51
C VAL A 248 -19.20 -12.78 -19.28
N VAL A 249 -20.30 -13.45 -18.90
CA VAL A 249 -20.30 -14.90 -18.69
C VAL A 249 -20.50 -15.59 -20.03
N LEU A 250 -19.56 -16.46 -20.41
CA LEU A 250 -19.53 -17.16 -21.68
C LEU A 250 -19.56 -18.67 -21.47
N ASP A 251 -20.12 -19.41 -22.42
CA ASP A 251 -19.90 -20.85 -22.46
C ASP A 251 -18.43 -21.17 -22.78
N ALA A 252 -18.01 -22.43 -22.59
CA ALA A 252 -16.62 -22.80 -22.76
C ALA A 252 -16.05 -22.49 -24.14
N ARG A 253 -16.85 -22.69 -25.19
CA ARG A 253 -16.39 -22.51 -26.57
C ARG A 253 -16.18 -21.03 -26.86
N ASP A 254 -17.17 -20.20 -26.57
CA ASP A 254 -17.09 -18.74 -26.76
C ASP A 254 -16.00 -18.13 -25.88
N PHE A 255 -15.78 -18.68 -24.68
CA PHE A 255 -14.71 -18.27 -23.78
C PHE A 255 -13.34 -18.54 -24.39
N ASP A 256 -13.09 -19.77 -24.86
CA ASP A 256 -11.81 -20.18 -25.41
C ASP A 256 -11.49 -19.44 -26.73
N GLU A 257 -12.49 -19.25 -27.60
CA GLU A 257 -12.37 -18.51 -28.86
C GLU A 257 -12.00 -17.03 -28.60
N ARG A 258 -12.72 -16.35 -27.72
CA ARG A 258 -12.43 -14.94 -27.40
C ARG A 258 -11.09 -14.77 -26.70
N ARG A 259 -10.74 -15.69 -25.80
CA ARG A 259 -9.44 -15.69 -25.12
C ARG A 259 -8.30 -15.75 -26.13
N ALA A 260 -8.38 -16.66 -27.11
CA ALA A 260 -7.34 -16.81 -28.14
C ALA A 260 -7.19 -15.53 -29.00
N VAL A 261 -8.31 -14.88 -29.34
CA VAL A 261 -8.31 -13.61 -30.09
C VAL A 261 -7.63 -12.49 -29.28
N TYR A 262 -8.04 -12.29 -28.03
CA TYR A 262 -7.47 -11.20 -27.21
C TYR A 262 -6.00 -11.45 -26.82
N ALA A 263 -5.61 -12.70 -26.57
CA ALA A 263 -4.21 -13.06 -26.36
C ALA A 263 -3.34 -12.69 -27.59
N SER A 264 -3.82 -13.05 -28.79
CA SER A 264 -3.11 -12.77 -30.05
C SER A 264 -3.02 -11.26 -30.35
N LEU A 265 -4.08 -10.51 -30.06
CA LEU A 265 -4.10 -9.05 -30.22
C LEU A 265 -3.13 -8.35 -29.26
N ALA A 266 -3.03 -8.81 -28.02
CA ALA A 266 -2.08 -8.25 -27.05
C ALA A 266 -0.62 -8.50 -27.46
N GLU A 267 -0.29 -9.71 -27.92
CA GLU A 267 1.03 -10.05 -28.45
C GLU A 267 1.40 -9.18 -29.67
N ALA A 268 0.47 -8.97 -30.60
CA ALA A 268 0.68 -8.11 -31.78
C ALA A 268 0.87 -6.62 -31.42
N THR A 269 0.29 -6.16 -30.31
CA THR A 269 0.42 -4.77 -29.84
C THR A 269 1.74 -4.53 -29.13
N GLN A 270 2.24 -5.52 -28.37
CA GLN A 270 3.55 -5.46 -27.73
C GLN A 270 4.71 -5.58 -28.75
N GLY A 271 4.52 -6.30 -29.85
CA GLY A 271 5.50 -6.41 -30.94
C GLY A 271 5.68 -5.14 -31.80
N LYS A 272 4.85 -4.10 -31.64
CA LYS A 272 4.98 -2.81 -32.34
C LYS A 272 5.72 -1.73 -31.53
N ALA A 273 6.08 -2.02 -30.28
CA ALA A 273 6.97 -1.19 -29.49
C ALA A 273 8.40 -1.73 -29.65
N VAL A 274 9.02 -1.42 -30.79
CA VAL A 274 10.48 -1.51 -31.00
C VAL A 274 11.00 -0.12 -31.27
#